data_AF-A0A6I4ZML2-F1
#
_entry.id   AF-A0A6I4ZML2-F1
#
_cell.length_a   1.000
_cell.length_b   1.000
_cell.length_c   1.000
_cell.angle_alpha   90.00
_cell.angle_beta   90.00
_cell.angle_gamma   90.00
#
_symmetry.space_group_name_H-M   'P 1'
#
loop_
_entity.id
_entity.type
_entity.pdbx_description
1 polymer ?
#
loop_
_entity_poly.entity_id
_entity_poly.type
_entity_poly.pdbx_seq_one_letter_code
_entity_poly.pdbx_strand_id
1 'polypeptide(L)'
;MADRHYTHEEAEAALPWVRDAIDAMRVATLELLDARTKLSALFEAIRSNGGSTHDEEVHDLRSRVEKSTESLRQPLEEFENREIIIRDLQQGLIDFPALREGREVYLCWLYGEDRIDFWHELDTGFAGRQPL
;
A
#
# COMPACT_ATOMS: atom_id res chain seq x y z
N MET A 1 -17.62 -11.87 -1.63
CA MET A 1 -18.13 -11.21 -2.85
C MET A 1 -17.98 -9.73 -2.58
N ALA A 2 -17.43 -8.99 -3.53
CA ALA A 2 -17.30 -7.54 -3.38
C ALA A 2 -18.69 -6.92 -3.56
N ASP A 3 -18.99 -5.85 -2.82
CA ASP A 3 -20.26 -5.14 -2.96
C ASP A 3 -20.25 -4.26 -4.23
N ARG A 4 -19.05 -3.85 -4.66
CA ARG A 4 -18.78 -3.11 -5.90
C ARG A 4 -18.01 -3.95 -6.92
N HIS A 5 -18.39 -3.79 -8.19
CA HIS A 5 -17.64 -4.30 -9.35
C HIS A 5 -17.35 -3.16 -10.31
N TYR A 6 -16.08 -3.05 -10.70
CA TYR A 6 -15.56 -2.08 -11.65
C TYR A 6 -15.71 -2.59 -13.09
N THR A 7 -16.08 -1.69 -13.99
CA THR A 7 -15.77 -1.86 -15.41
C THR A 7 -14.30 -1.58 -15.67
N HIS A 8 -13.80 -2.06 -16.82
CA HIS A 8 -12.42 -1.77 -17.24
C HIS A 8 -12.14 -0.26 -17.32
N GLU A 9 -13.08 0.51 -17.87
CA GLU A 9 -12.96 1.97 -18.00
C GLU A 9 -12.93 2.67 -16.64
N GLU A 10 -13.76 2.26 -15.67
CA GLU A 10 -13.74 2.83 -14.31
C GLU A 10 -12.45 2.50 -13.57
N ALA A 11 -11.92 1.29 -13.73
CA ALA A 11 -10.65 0.90 -13.12
C ALA A 11 -9.47 1.67 -13.72
N GLU A 12 -9.45 1.85 -15.04
CA GLU A 12 -8.46 2.69 -15.75
C GLU A 12 -8.54 4.16 -15.29
N ALA A 13 -9.75 4.70 -15.13
CA ALA A 13 -9.96 6.05 -14.64
C ALA A 13 -9.50 6.25 -13.19
N ALA A 14 -9.43 5.18 -12.39
CA ALA A 14 -8.93 5.21 -11.02
C ALA A 14 -7.39 5.17 -10.93
N LEU A 15 -6.68 4.74 -12.00
CA LEU A 15 -5.23 4.55 -11.97
C LEU A 15 -4.41 5.78 -11.56
N PRO A 16 -4.70 7.02 -11.99
CA PRO A 16 -3.93 8.18 -11.55
C PRO A 16 -3.90 8.31 -10.03
N TRP A 17 -5.07 8.16 -9.38
CA TRP A 17 -5.17 8.19 -7.92
C TRP A 17 -4.48 6.99 -7.27
N VAL A 18 -4.65 5.78 -7.83
CA VAL A 18 -4.01 4.56 -7.30
C VAL A 18 -2.48 4.69 -7.32
N ARG A 19 -1.92 5.23 -8.40
CA ARG A 19 -0.47 5.48 -8.53
C ARG A 19 0.02 6.42 -7.42
N ASP A 20 -0.61 7.59 -7.29
CA ASP A 20 -0.24 8.58 -6.28
C ASP A 20 -0.36 8.01 -4.86
N ALA A 21 -1.41 7.25 -4.58
CA ALA A 21 -1.61 6.61 -3.29
C ALA A 21 -0.52 5.55 -3.01
N ILE A 22 -0.17 4.71 -3.98
CA ILE A 22 0.89 3.72 -3.83
C ILE A 22 2.25 4.40 -3.64
N ASP A 23 2.56 5.47 -4.38
CA ASP A 23 3.78 6.24 -4.20
C ASP A 23 3.89 6.80 -2.78
N ALA A 24 2.83 7.45 -2.30
CA ALA A 24 2.77 7.97 -0.94
C ALA A 24 2.96 6.87 0.11
N MET A 25 2.29 5.72 -0.07
CA MET A 25 2.41 4.57 0.84
C MET A 25 3.81 3.97 0.83
N ARG A 26 4.49 3.87 -0.32
CA ARG A 26 5.86 3.37 -0.41
C ARG A 26 6.83 4.29 0.34
N VAL A 27 6.71 5.61 0.14
CA VAL A 27 7.51 6.60 0.86
C VAL A 27 7.29 6.49 2.36
N ALA A 28 6.02 6.49 2.81
CA ALA A 28 5.68 6.39 4.22
C ALA A 28 6.18 5.06 4.85
N THR A 29 6.14 3.95 4.11
CA THR A 29 6.68 2.66 4.55
C THR A 29 8.19 2.74 4.81
N LEU A 30 8.94 3.35 3.89
CA LEU A 30 10.40 3.51 4.04
C LEU A 30 10.74 4.42 5.23
N GLU A 31 10.05 5.54 5.37
CA GLU A 31 10.26 6.46 6.50
C GLU A 31 9.93 5.82 7.85
N LEU A 32 8.85 5.04 7.92
CA LEU A 32 8.44 4.33 9.12
C LEU A 32 9.50 3.30 9.54
N LEU A 33 10.02 2.52 8.59
CA LEU A 33 11.05 1.52 8.85
C LEU A 33 12.37 2.18 9.30
N ASP A 34 12.79 3.26 8.64
CA ASP A 34 13.97 4.04 9.03
C ASP A 34 13.84 4.58 10.45
N ALA A 35 12.73 5.26 10.77
CA ALA A 35 12.50 5.87 12.06
C ALA A 35 12.44 4.81 13.18
N ARG A 36 11.78 3.67 12.95
CA ARG A 36 11.74 2.55 13.91
C ARG A 36 13.11 1.93 14.14
N THR A 37 13.90 1.75 13.07
CA THR A 37 15.25 1.19 13.16
C THR A 37 16.15 2.11 13.99
N LYS A 38 16.13 3.42 13.72
CA LYS A 38 16.88 4.43 14.48
C LYS A 38 16.45 4.48 15.94
N LEU A 39 15.14 4.47 16.21
CA LEU A 39 14.61 4.48 17.57
C LEU A 39 15.04 3.25 18.37
N SER A 40 15.04 2.06 17.73
CA SER A 40 15.54 0.82 18.35
C SER A 40 17.01 0.94 18.72
N ALA A 41 17.86 1.36 17.78
CA ALA A 41 19.31 1.51 18.01
C ALA A 41 19.60 2.54 19.12
N LEU A 42 18.84 3.64 19.15
CA LEU A 42 18.96 4.67 20.18
C LEU A 42 18.65 4.12 21.58
N PHE A 43 17.58 3.34 21.73
CA PHE A 43 17.26 2.72 23.01
C PHE A 43 18.32 1.70 23.47
N GLU A 44 18.97 0.99 22.56
CA GLU A 44 20.09 0.12 22.89
C GLU A 44 21.30 0.90 23.42
N ALA A 45 21.64 2.02 22.78
CA ALA A 45 22.74 2.89 23.19
C ALA A 45 22.49 3.58 24.55
N ILE A 46 21.26 4.04 24.80
CA ILE A 46 20.86 4.63 26.09
C ILE A 46 21.04 3.62 27.23
N ARG A 47 20.66 2.36 26.99
CA ARG A 47 20.78 1.28 27.97
C ARG A 47 22.23 0.95 28.29
N SER A 48 23.14 1.03 27.32
CA SER A 48 24.57 0.69 27.52
C SER A 48 25.38 1.81 28.17
N ASN A 49 25.05 3.08 27.91
CA ASN A 49 25.93 4.21 28.24
C ASN A 49 25.55 5.01 29.49
N GLY A 50 24.50 4.62 30.22
CA GLY A 50 24.05 5.33 31.44
C GLY A 50 23.48 6.71 31.09
N GLY A 51 22.18 6.73 30.77
CA GLY A 51 21.52 7.81 30.06
C GLY A 51 21.71 9.23 30.59
N SER A 52 21.88 10.17 29.66
CA SER A 52 21.33 11.54 29.67
C SER A 52 21.42 12.13 28.25
N THR A 53 20.47 13.02 27.91
CA THR A 53 20.35 13.85 26.69
C THR A 53 20.05 13.18 25.34
N HIS A 54 18.99 12.37 25.25
CA HIS A 54 18.42 11.95 23.95
C HIS A 54 16.90 12.23 23.83
N ASP A 55 16.32 13.02 24.73
CA ASP A 55 14.86 13.23 24.79
C ASP A 55 14.30 13.87 23.52
N GLU A 56 15.03 14.83 22.93
CA GLU A 56 14.68 15.48 21.67
C GLU A 56 14.74 14.50 20.49
N GLU A 57 15.83 13.73 20.36
CA GLU A 57 15.97 12.74 19.30
C GLU A 57 14.93 11.62 19.40
N VAL A 58 14.62 11.15 20.62
CA VAL A 58 13.53 10.19 20.87
C VAL A 58 12.19 10.79 20.48
N HIS A 59 11.93 12.05 20.84
CA HIS A 59 10.69 12.73 20.48
C HIS A 59 10.53 12.85 18.97
N ASP A 60 11.57 13.29 18.27
CA ASP A 60 11.58 13.46 16.82
C ASP A 60 11.35 12.13 16.09
N LEU A 61 12.06 11.07 16.48
CA LEU A 61 11.89 9.76 15.89
C LEU A 61 10.49 9.19 16.14
N ARG A 62 9.92 9.41 17.32
CA ARG A 62 8.52 9.03 17.62
C ARG A 62 7.52 9.81 16.78
N SER A 63 7.71 11.12 16.63
CA SER A 63 6.86 11.95 15.78
C SER A 63 6.92 11.50 14.32
N ARG A 64 8.11 11.11 13.82
CA ARG A 64 8.26 10.54 12.48
C ARG A 64 7.51 9.21 12.34
N VAL A 65 7.63 8.31 13.32
CA VAL A 65 6.86 7.05 13.34
C VAL A 65 5.36 7.31 13.29
N GLU A 66 4.87 8.24 14.10
CA GLU A 66 3.45 8.61 14.14
C GLU A 66 2.97 9.18 12.81
N LYS A 67 3.69 10.18 12.27
CA LYS A 67 3.37 10.79 10.97
C LYS A 67 3.36 9.78 9.82
N SER A 68 4.40 8.97 9.69
CA SER A 68 4.46 7.97 8.62
C SER A 68 3.40 6.88 8.79
N THR A 69 3.01 6.55 10.02
CA THR A 69 1.89 5.63 10.28
C THR A 69 0.56 6.24 9.81
N GLU A 70 0.32 7.51 10.11
CA GLU A 70 -0.87 8.22 9.64
C GLU A 70 -0.92 8.34 8.11
N SER A 71 0.22 8.63 7.48
CA SER A 71 0.34 8.69 6.02
C SER A 71 0.10 7.35 5.32
N LEU A 72 0.24 6.22 6.02
CA LEU A 72 -0.18 4.90 5.53
C LEU A 72 -1.67 4.66 5.75
N ARG A 73 -2.21 5.12 6.88
CA ARG A 73 -3.59 4.86 7.29
C ARG A 73 -4.60 5.46 6.31
N GLN A 74 -4.45 6.73 5.98
CA GLN A 74 -5.38 7.44 5.10
C GLN A 74 -5.59 6.76 3.73
N PRO A 75 -4.54 6.45 2.93
CA PRO A 75 -4.74 5.77 1.66
C PRO A 75 -5.30 4.36 1.83
N LEU A 76 -4.90 3.61 2.89
CA LEU A 76 -5.48 2.29 3.16
C LEU A 76 -7.00 2.34 3.35
N GLU A 77 -7.49 3.31 4.13
CA GLU A 77 -8.93 3.52 4.33
C GLU A 77 -9.63 3.90 3.01
N GLU A 78 -8.99 4.70 2.15
CA GLU A 78 -9.53 5.03 0.83
C GLU A 78 -9.57 3.82 -0.13
N PHE A 79 -8.55 2.95 -0.11
CA PHE A 79 -8.56 1.69 -0.86
C PHE A 79 -9.71 0.79 -0.41
N GLU A 80 -9.90 0.65 0.90
CA GLU A 80 -11.01 -0.12 1.50
C GLU A 80 -12.38 0.46 1.10
N ASN A 81 -12.57 1.78 1.23
CA ASN A 81 -13.81 2.47 0.86
C ASN A 81 -14.16 2.33 -0.63
N ARG A 82 -13.16 2.12 -1.48
CA ARG A 82 -13.30 1.90 -2.92
C ARG A 82 -13.37 0.41 -3.27
N GLU A 83 -13.19 -0.49 -2.31
CA GLU A 83 -13.07 -1.93 -2.53
C GLU A 83 -11.95 -2.30 -3.54
N ILE A 84 -10.90 -1.48 -3.60
CA ILE A 84 -9.70 -1.74 -4.39
C ILE A 84 -8.71 -2.50 -3.51
N ILE A 85 -8.21 -3.64 -3.99
CA ILE A 85 -7.45 -4.58 -3.17
C ILE A 85 -5.96 -4.40 -3.45
N ILE A 86 -5.20 -4.09 -2.40
CA ILE A 86 -3.74 -4.10 -2.44
C ILE A 86 -3.27 -5.54 -2.16
N ARG A 87 -2.82 -6.25 -3.20
CA ARG A 87 -2.32 -7.63 -3.08
C ARG A 87 -0.88 -7.66 -2.59
N ASP A 88 -0.05 -6.76 -3.11
CA ASP A 88 1.35 -6.62 -2.71
C ASP A 88 1.77 -5.15 -2.87
N LEU A 89 1.94 -4.44 -1.76
CA LEU A 89 2.38 -3.03 -1.77
C LEU A 89 3.83 -2.85 -2.26
N GLN A 90 4.70 -3.83 -2.01
CA GLN A 90 6.12 -3.76 -2.38
C GLN A 90 6.31 -3.92 -3.89
N GLN A 91 5.52 -4.77 -4.52
CA GLN A 91 5.46 -4.89 -5.98
C GLN A 91 4.50 -3.87 -6.61
N GLY A 92 3.57 -3.32 -5.82
CA GLY A 92 2.51 -2.44 -6.31
C GLY A 92 1.45 -3.21 -7.10
N LEU A 93 1.13 -4.42 -6.67
CA LEU A 93 0.10 -5.27 -7.26
C LEU A 93 -1.27 -4.91 -6.70
N ILE A 94 -2.17 -4.48 -7.57
CA ILE A 94 -3.51 -3.98 -7.24
C ILE A 94 -4.56 -4.72 -8.04
N ASP A 95 -5.63 -5.12 -7.36
CA ASP A 95 -6.77 -5.78 -7.97
C ASP A 95 -8.05 -4.93 -7.81
N PHE A 96 -8.81 -4.83 -8.89
CA PHE A 96 -10.14 -4.24 -8.91
C PHE A 96 -11.17 -5.37 -9.07
N PRO A 97 -12.11 -5.56 -8.13
CA PRO A 97 -13.21 -6.49 -8.33
C PRO A 97 -14.02 -6.10 -9.57
N ALA A 98 -14.36 -7.05 -10.43
CA ALA A 98 -15.08 -6.81 -11.67
C ALA A 98 -15.99 -7.99 -12.02
N LEU A 99 -16.87 -7.79 -13.01
CA LEU A 99 -17.71 -8.85 -13.59
C LEU A 99 -17.31 -9.10 -15.04
N ARG A 100 -17.02 -10.36 -15.37
CA ARG A 100 -16.80 -10.82 -16.74
C ARG A 100 -17.74 -11.98 -17.04
N GLU A 101 -18.62 -11.80 -18.02
CA GLU A 101 -19.64 -12.78 -18.41
C GLU A 101 -20.51 -13.28 -17.24
N GLY A 102 -20.85 -12.38 -16.30
CA GLY A 102 -21.66 -12.68 -15.13
C GLY A 102 -20.91 -13.41 -14.00
N ARG A 103 -19.58 -13.56 -14.11
CA ARG A 103 -18.72 -14.14 -13.07
C ARG A 103 -17.83 -13.06 -12.47
N GLU A 104 -17.63 -13.14 -11.15
CA GLU A 104 -16.68 -12.27 -10.45
C GLU A 104 -15.25 -12.62 -10.87
N VAL A 105 -14.48 -11.59 -11.20
CA VAL A 105 -13.06 -11.67 -11.53
C VAL A 105 -12.33 -10.47 -10.92
N TYR A 106 -11.01 -10.47 -10.98
CA TYR A 106 -10.20 -9.30 -10.65
C TYR A 106 -9.51 -8.75 -11.89
N LEU A 107 -9.66 -7.45 -12.14
CA LEU A 107 -8.78 -6.74 -13.06
C LEU A 107 -7.51 -6.39 -12.30
N CYS A 108 -6.36 -6.76 -12.85
CA CYS A 108 -5.11 -6.77 -12.13
C CYS A 108 -4.17 -5.75 -12.77
N TRP A 109 -3.64 -4.83 -11.97
CA TRP A 109 -2.68 -3.81 -12.39
C TRP A 109 -1.40 -3.93 -11.57
N LEU A 110 -0.26 -3.88 -12.24
CA LEU A 110 1.04 -3.83 -11.60
C LEU A 110 1.64 -2.42 -11.71
N TYR A 111 2.13 -1.90 -10.60
CA TYR A 111 2.79 -0.60 -10.57
C TYR A 111 3.92 -0.52 -11.61
N GLY A 112 3.86 0.49 -12.46
CA GLY A 112 4.74 0.68 -13.61
C GLY A 112 4.12 0.32 -14.96
N GLU A 113 3.03 -0.47 -15.00
CA GLU A 113 2.22 -0.65 -16.21
C GLU A 113 1.43 0.62 -16.49
N ASP A 114 1.27 1.03 -17.76
CA ASP A 114 0.51 2.23 -18.13
C ASP A 114 -1.01 2.05 -18.00
N ARG A 115 -1.48 0.82 -18.22
CA ARG A 115 -2.88 0.45 -18.35
C ARG A 115 -3.17 -0.87 -17.65
N ILE A 116 -4.45 -1.16 -17.46
CA ILE A 116 -4.90 -2.46 -16.96
C ILE A 116 -5.09 -3.40 -18.15
N ASP A 117 -4.12 -4.28 -18.40
CA ASP A 117 -4.17 -5.21 -19.55
C ASP A 117 -4.46 -6.66 -19.17
N PHE A 118 -4.59 -6.94 -17.86
CA PHE A 118 -4.75 -8.29 -17.36
C PHE A 118 -5.90 -8.43 -16.36
N TRP A 119 -6.48 -9.63 -16.31
CA TRP A 119 -7.44 -10.04 -15.31
C TRP A 119 -7.13 -11.45 -14.81
N HIS A 120 -7.69 -11.86 -13.68
CA HIS A 120 -7.61 -13.25 -13.21
C HIS A 120 -8.86 -13.66 -12.43
N GLU A 121 -9.09 -14.97 -12.32
CA GLU A 121 -10.13 -15.55 -11.48
C GLU A 121 -9.79 -15.33 -9.98
N LEU A 122 -10.78 -15.44 -9.08
CA LEU A 122 -10.57 -15.18 -7.65
C LEU A 122 -9.50 -16.08 -7.02
N ASP A 123 -9.41 -17.33 -7.49
CA ASP A 123 -8.58 -18.37 -6.88
C ASP A 123 -7.17 -18.50 -7.49
N THR A 124 -6.85 -17.81 -8.58
CA THR A 124 -5.61 -18.04 -9.34
C THR A 124 -4.52 -16.99 -9.11
N GLY A 125 -4.86 -15.81 -8.57
CA GLY A 125 -3.92 -14.72 -8.29
C GLY A 125 -3.07 -14.30 -9.51
N PHE A 126 -1.90 -13.68 -9.25
CA PHE A 126 -1.04 -13.13 -10.32
C PHE A 126 -0.58 -14.17 -11.36
N ALA A 127 -0.30 -15.41 -10.94
CA ALA A 127 0.13 -16.49 -11.84
C ALA A 127 -0.97 -16.92 -12.84
N GLY A 128 -2.23 -16.57 -12.56
CA GLY A 128 -3.37 -16.82 -13.43
C GLY A 128 -3.78 -15.65 -14.31
N ARG A 129 -2.93 -14.61 -14.46
CA ARG A 129 -3.23 -13.45 -15.31
C ARG A 129 -3.52 -13.87 -16.75
N GLN A 130 -4.64 -13.40 -17.26
CA GLN A 130 -5.09 -13.53 -18.63
C GLN A 130 -5.17 -12.13 -19.24
N PRO A 131 -4.79 -11.95 -20.52
CA PRO A 131 -4.95 -10.67 -21.21
C PRO A 131 -6.44 -10.31 -21.32
N LEU A 132 -6.74 -9.01 -21.23
CA LEU A 132 -8.10 -8.47 -21.30
C LEU A 132 -8.73 -8.54 -22.69
#